data_AF-A0A7G2JZB3-F1
#
_entry.id   AF-A0A7G2JZB3-F1
#
_cell.length_a   1.000
_cell.length_b   1.000
_cell.length_c   1.000
_cell.angle_alpha   90.00
_cell.angle_beta   90.00
_cell.angle_gamma   90.00
#
_symmetry.space_group_name_H-M   'P 1'
#
loop_
_entity.id
_entity.type
_entity.pdbx_description
1 polymer ?
#
loop_
_entity_poly.entity_id
_entity_poly.type
_entity_poly.pdbx_seq_one_letter_code
_entity_poly.pdbx_strand_id
1 'polypeptide(L)'
;MIGAFYQPSMVIIDTLTLNTLPKREVNAGLAEVIKYGAILDYEFFEWLEQHIDELVALHPEALQHCISRCCQIKADVVARDETEKGDRALLNLGHTFGHAIETHLGYGNWLHGEAVSTGMMMAAVLSEELGDISIADVSRLEK
;
A
#
# COMPACT_ATOMS: atom_id res chain seq x y z
N MET A 1 11.67 -18.95 4.67
CA MET A 1 11.83 -18.94 3.20
C MET A 1 11.40 -20.27 2.58
N ILE A 2 10.16 -20.71 2.81
CA ILE A 2 9.59 -21.90 2.15
C ILE A 2 8.21 -21.48 1.64
N GLY A 3 7.96 -21.62 0.33
CA GLY A 3 6.71 -21.21 -0.32
C GLY A 3 6.63 -21.69 -1.77
N ALA A 4 5.48 -21.51 -2.40
CA ALA A 4 5.21 -21.83 -3.80
C ALA A 4 4.27 -20.78 -4.43
N PHE A 5 4.40 -20.55 -5.75
CA PHE A 5 3.42 -19.77 -6.51
C PHE A 5 2.19 -20.64 -6.78
N TYR A 6 1.05 -20.32 -6.16
CA TYR A 6 -0.20 -21.08 -6.31
C TYR A 6 -1.40 -20.13 -6.26
N GLN A 7 -2.18 -20.06 -7.34
CA GLN A 7 -3.31 -19.14 -7.46
C GLN A 7 -4.56 -19.72 -6.75
N PRO A 8 -5.35 -18.90 -6.03
CA PRO A 8 -6.63 -19.34 -5.49
C PRO A 8 -7.66 -19.52 -6.60
N SER A 9 -8.65 -20.41 -6.41
CA SER A 9 -9.77 -20.54 -7.36
C SER A 9 -10.74 -19.36 -7.31
N MET A 10 -10.81 -18.67 -6.17
CA MET A 10 -11.67 -17.51 -5.94
C MET A 10 -11.17 -16.74 -4.70
N VAL A 11 -11.38 -15.42 -4.70
CA VAL A 11 -11.24 -14.57 -3.52
C VAL A 11 -12.59 -13.90 -3.25
N ILE A 12 -13.15 -14.09 -2.06
CA ILE A 12 -14.40 -13.46 -1.63
C ILE A 12 -14.06 -12.38 -0.60
N ILE A 13 -14.44 -11.13 -0.89
CA ILE A 13 -14.20 -10.00 0.00
C ILE A 13 -15.53 -9.44 0.47
N ASP A 14 -15.89 -9.71 1.72
CA ASP A 14 -17.03 -9.08 2.39
C ASP A 14 -16.54 -7.89 3.23
N THR A 15 -16.86 -6.67 2.78
CA THR A 15 -16.41 -5.43 3.43
C THR A 15 -16.99 -5.25 4.84
N LEU A 16 -18.07 -5.96 5.18
CA LEU A 16 -18.65 -5.90 6.52
C LEU A 16 -17.72 -6.49 7.59
N THR A 17 -16.80 -7.37 7.21
CA THR A 17 -15.80 -7.94 8.12
C THR A 17 -14.89 -6.87 8.73
N LEU A 18 -14.67 -5.76 8.04
CA LEU A 18 -13.87 -4.62 8.50
C LEU A 18 -14.47 -3.94 9.74
N ASN A 19 -15.78 -4.04 9.96
CA ASN A 19 -16.43 -3.43 11.14
C ASN A 19 -15.95 -4.03 12.48
N THR A 20 -15.36 -5.22 12.44
CA THR A 20 -14.79 -5.87 13.63
C THR A 20 -13.27 -5.73 13.73
N LEU A 21 -12.64 -5.17 12.70
CA LEU A 21 -11.20 -5.01 12.62
C LEU A 21 -10.78 -3.77 13.44
N PRO A 22 -9.74 -3.84 14.29
CA PRO A 22 -9.25 -2.67 15.01
C PRO A 22 -8.88 -1.54 14.04
N LYS A 23 -9.21 -0.30 14.39
CA LYS A 23 -8.91 0.88 13.56
C LYS A 23 -7.42 0.99 13.16
N ARG A 24 -6.52 0.56 14.05
CA ARG A 24 -5.07 0.51 13.79
C ARG A 24 -4.72 -0.39 12.59
N GLU A 25 -5.38 -1.53 12.47
CA GLU A 25 -5.19 -2.49 11.36
C GLU A 25 -5.80 -1.97 10.06
N VAL A 26 -6.95 -1.29 10.12
CA VAL A 26 -7.53 -0.59 8.96
C VAL A 26 -6.52 0.43 8.42
N ASN A 27 -6.00 1.29 9.30
CA ASN A 27 -5.01 2.30 8.92
C ASN A 27 -3.71 1.67 8.38
N ALA A 28 -3.24 0.57 8.98
CA ALA A 28 -2.10 -0.16 8.45
C ALA A 28 -2.37 -0.70 7.03
N GLY A 29 -3.57 -1.20 6.75
CA GLY A 29 -3.97 -1.61 5.41
C GLY A 29 -4.00 -0.46 4.39
N LEU A 30 -4.37 0.75 4.82
CA LEU A 30 -4.39 1.93 3.94
C LEU A 30 -2.99 2.35 3.46
N ALA A 31 -1.92 2.01 4.19
CA ALA A 31 -0.56 2.25 3.70
C ALA A 31 -0.29 1.52 2.37
N GLU A 32 -0.78 0.29 2.22
CA GLU A 32 -0.66 -0.48 0.98
C GLU A 32 -1.55 0.07 -0.14
N VAL A 33 -2.72 0.63 0.22
CA VAL A 33 -3.61 1.30 -0.74
C VAL A 33 -2.92 2.54 -1.32
N ILE A 34 -2.38 3.41 -0.45
CA ILE A 34 -1.65 4.62 -0.85
C ILE A 34 -0.45 4.26 -1.71
N LYS A 35 0.27 3.19 -1.37
CA LYS A 35 1.38 2.67 -2.18
C LYS A 35 0.96 2.47 -3.63
N TYR A 36 -0.13 1.75 -3.91
CA TYR A 36 -0.58 1.54 -5.30
C TYR A 36 -0.78 2.85 -6.06
N GLY A 37 -1.43 3.85 -5.46
CA GLY A 37 -1.60 5.16 -6.07
C GLY A 37 -0.25 5.83 -6.36
N ALA A 38 0.63 5.86 -5.36
CA ALA A 38 1.92 6.55 -5.45
C ALA A 38 2.86 6.01 -6.54
N ILE A 39 2.82 4.70 -6.84
CA ILE A 39 3.76 4.08 -7.79
C ILE A 39 3.14 3.64 -9.12
N LEU A 40 1.82 3.48 -9.21
CA LEU A 40 1.20 2.79 -10.35
C LEU A 40 -0.05 3.48 -10.90
N ASP A 41 -0.66 4.40 -10.16
CA ASP A 41 -1.91 5.02 -10.59
C ASP A 41 -2.13 6.41 -9.98
N TYR A 42 -1.75 7.43 -10.75
CA TYR A 42 -1.86 8.84 -10.34
C TYR A 42 -3.31 9.30 -10.14
N GLU A 43 -4.24 8.87 -11.00
CA GLU A 43 -5.66 9.24 -10.85
C GLU A 43 -6.25 8.62 -9.58
N PHE A 44 -5.88 7.39 -9.26
CA PHE A 44 -6.26 6.77 -7.99
C PHE A 44 -5.61 7.45 -6.79
N PHE A 45 -4.36 7.90 -6.89
CA PHE A 45 -3.73 8.70 -5.84
C PHE A 45 -4.50 10.00 -5.56
N GLU A 46 -4.87 10.75 -6.61
CA GLU A 46 -5.70 11.96 -6.47
C GLU A 46 -7.09 11.67 -5.89
N TRP A 47 -7.67 10.50 -6.22
CA TRP A 47 -8.91 10.05 -5.62
C TRP A 47 -8.74 9.75 -4.13
N LEU A 48 -7.64 9.09 -3.73
CA LEU A 48 -7.36 8.81 -2.32
C LEU A 48 -7.24 10.09 -1.49
N GLU A 49 -6.57 11.13 -2.00
CA GLU A 49 -6.47 12.44 -1.33
C GLU A 49 -7.85 13.05 -1.00
N GLN A 50 -8.88 12.73 -1.78
CA GLN A 50 -10.24 13.25 -1.60
C GLN A 50 -11.13 12.35 -0.73
N HIS A 51 -10.82 11.06 -0.63
CA HIS A 51 -11.69 10.05 -0.02
C HIS A 51 -11.07 9.32 1.20
N ILE A 52 -9.86 9.70 1.64
CA ILE A 52 -9.16 8.99 2.73
C ILE A 52 -9.99 8.95 4.03
N ASP A 53 -10.68 10.04 4.37
CA ASP A 53 -11.53 10.10 5.56
C ASP A 53 -12.72 9.14 5.48
N GLU A 54 -13.29 8.95 4.28
CA GLU A 54 -14.37 7.98 4.04
C GLU A 54 -13.86 6.55 4.19
N LEU A 55 -12.65 6.26 3.71
CA LEU A 55 -12.02 4.95 3.86
C LEU A 55 -11.73 4.64 5.34
N VAL A 56 -11.22 5.60 6.10
CA VAL A 56 -11.00 5.46 7.55
C VAL A 56 -12.32 5.28 8.30
N ALA A 57 -13.40 5.91 7.83
CA ALA A 57 -14.75 5.77 8.36
C ALA A 57 -15.48 4.50 7.86
N LEU A 58 -14.83 3.67 7.04
CA LEU A 58 -15.40 2.45 6.44
C LEU A 58 -16.66 2.71 5.61
N HIS A 59 -16.71 3.83 4.88
CA HIS A 59 -17.84 4.16 4.02
C HIS A 59 -17.97 3.11 2.90
N PRO A 60 -19.13 2.43 2.74
CA PRO A 60 -19.22 1.24 1.90
C PRO A 60 -18.83 1.45 0.43
N GLU A 61 -19.28 2.55 -0.18
CA GLU A 61 -19.02 2.85 -1.59
C GLU A 61 -17.53 3.15 -1.85
N ALA A 62 -16.91 3.95 -0.97
CA ALA A 62 -15.48 4.26 -1.04
C ALA A 62 -14.64 2.98 -0.86
N LEU A 63 -14.98 2.12 0.11
CA LEU A 63 -14.29 0.86 0.33
C LEU A 63 -14.39 -0.07 -0.89
N GLN A 64 -15.58 -0.22 -1.47
CA GLN A 64 -15.77 -1.07 -2.66
C GLN A 64 -14.93 -0.58 -3.83
N HIS A 65 -14.93 0.73 -4.10
CA HIS A 65 -14.09 1.33 -5.14
C HIS A 65 -12.59 1.08 -4.88
N CYS A 66 -12.13 1.42 -3.68
CA CYS A 66 -10.74 1.30 -3.26
C CYS A 66 -10.22 -0.14 -3.38
N ILE A 67 -10.95 -1.11 -2.82
CA ILE A 67 -10.55 -2.52 -2.83
C ILE A 67 -10.51 -3.04 -4.27
N SER A 68 -11.57 -2.77 -5.06
CA SER A 68 -11.64 -3.17 -6.47
C SER A 68 -10.45 -2.62 -7.26
N ARG A 69 -10.11 -1.34 -7.09
CA ARG A 69 -9.01 -0.71 -7.81
C ARG A 69 -7.65 -1.28 -7.40
N CYS A 70 -7.40 -1.49 -6.10
CA CYS A 70 -6.17 -2.13 -5.62
C CYS A 70 -6.01 -3.56 -6.17
N CYS A 71 -7.09 -4.34 -6.19
CA CYS A 71 -7.09 -5.68 -6.78
C CYS A 71 -6.75 -5.64 -8.27
N GLN A 72 -7.33 -4.70 -9.03
CA GLN A 72 -7.04 -4.53 -10.45
C GLN A 72 -5.57 -4.15 -10.69
N ILE A 73 -5.06 -3.13 -9.98
CA ILE A 73 -3.67 -2.68 -10.13
C ILE A 73 -2.69 -3.84 -9.85
N LYS A 74 -2.90 -4.59 -8.77
CA LYS A 74 -2.04 -5.73 -8.43
C LYS A 74 -2.15 -6.85 -9.46
N ALA A 75 -3.36 -7.16 -9.94
CA ALA A 75 -3.58 -8.16 -10.97
C ALA A 75 -2.83 -7.78 -12.27
N ASP A 76 -2.89 -6.51 -12.68
CA ASP A 76 -2.20 -6.01 -13.86
C ASP A 76 -0.68 -6.11 -13.74
N VAL A 77 -0.10 -5.79 -12.57
CA VAL A 77 1.33 -5.94 -12.31
C VAL A 77 1.75 -7.42 -12.31
N VAL A 78 1.00 -8.28 -11.62
CA VAL A 78 1.32 -9.72 -11.54
C VAL A 78 1.15 -10.41 -12.90
N ALA A 79 0.19 -9.98 -13.72
CA ALA A 79 0.02 -10.48 -15.09
C ALA A 79 1.23 -10.14 -15.98
N ARG A 80 1.91 -9.01 -15.74
CA ARG A 80 3.15 -8.64 -16.44
C ARG A 80 4.37 -9.35 -15.89
N ASP A 81 4.40 -9.64 -14.59
CA ASP A 81 5.54 -10.28 -13.91
C ASP A 81 5.11 -11.17 -12.74
N GLU A 82 4.73 -12.41 -13.04
CA GLU A 82 4.26 -13.36 -12.01
C GLU A 82 5.38 -13.78 -11.04
N THR A 83 6.63 -13.87 -11.52
CA THR A 83 7.76 -14.44 -10.76
C THR A 83 8.69 -13.42 -10.10
N GLU A 84 8.31 -12.15 -10.08
CA GLU A 84 9.01 -11.06 -9.34
C GLU A 84 10.44 -10.79 -9.84
N LYS A 85 10.64 -10.74 -11.16
CA LYS A 85 11.96 -10.45 -11.78
C LYS A 85 12.05 -9.06 -12.42
N GLY A 86 10.96 -8.29 -12.45
CA GLY A 86 10.86 -6.99 -13.10
C GLY A 86 9.84 -6.10 -12.40
N ASP A 87 8.78 -5.71 -13.11
CA ASP A 87 7.76 -4.74 -12.68
C ASP A 87 7.20 -4.99 -11.27
N ARG A 88 7.10 -6.25 -10.84
CA ARG A 88 6.53 -6.57 -9.53
C ARG A 88 7.39 -6.06 -8.37
N ALA A 89 8.69 -5.81 -8.59
CA ALA A 89 9.57 -5.20 -7.61
C ALA A 89 9.13 -3.78 -7.21
N LEU A 90 8.38 -3.07 -8.05
CA LEU A 90 7.82 -1.76 -7.71
C LEU A 90 6.92 -1.83 -6.47
N LEU A 91 6.21 -2.96 -6.29
CA LEU A 91 5.33 -3.19 -5.13
C LEU A 91 6.09 -3.20 -3.79
N ASN A 92 7.42 -3.22 -3.81
CA ASN A 92 8.27 -3.14 -2.63
C ASN A 92 8.64 -1.70 -2.23
N LEU A 93 7.98 -0.66 -2.77
CA LEU A 93 8.16 0.72 -2.27
C LEU A 93 7.97 0.75 -0.75
N GLY A 94 8.92 1.37 -0.05
CA GLY A 94 8.97 1.48 1.40
C GLY A 94 9.37 0.20 2.15
N HIS A 95 9.37 -0.98 1.52
CA HIS A 95 9.59 -2.25 2.22
C HIS A 95 11.02 -2.44 2.69
N THR A 96 12.02 -1.90 1.97
CA THR A 96 13.43 -1.98 2.40
C THR A 96 13.64 -1.30 3.75
N PHE A 97 13.09 -0.10 3.93
CA PHE A 97 13.12 0.63 5.19
C PHE A 97 12.17 0.02 6.22
N GLY A 98 10.95 -0.34 5.82
CA GLY A 98 9.94 -0.94 6.68
C GLY A 98 10.40 -2.24 7.33
N HIS A 99 10.99 -3.16 6.56
CA HIS A 99 11.53 -4.41 7.10
C HIS A 99 12.66 -4.16 8.11
N ALA A 100 13.48 -3.12 7.94
CA ALA A 100 14.50 -2.76 8.91
C ALA A 100 13.87 -2.29 10.23
N ILE A 101 12.80 -1.49 10.17
CA ILE A 101 12.01 -1.04 11.34
C ILE A 101 11.40 -2.24 12.06
N GLU A 102 10.69 -3.12 11.33
CA GLU A 102 10.04 -4.31 11.90
C GLU A 102 11.06 -5.24 12.57
N THR A 103 12.19 -5.50 11.90
CA THR A 103 13.23 -6.40 12.41
C THR A 103 13.90 -5.83 13.65
N HIS A 104 14.18 -4.52 13.67
CA HIS A 104 14.89 -3.90 14.79
C HIS A 104 14.00 -3.68 16.02
N LEU A 105 12.75 -3.27 15.82
CA LEU A 105 11.81 -3.02 16.90
C LEU A 105 11.13 -4.30 17.41
N GLY A 106 11.20 -5.39 16.65
CA GLY A 106 10.57 -6.67 16.96
C GLY A 106 9.16 -6.77 16.37
N TYR A 107 8.87 -7.92 15.75
CA TYR A 107 7.60 -8.18 15.07
C TYR A 107 6.40 -7.99 16.00
N GLY A 108 5.40 -7.23 15.52
CA GLY A 108 4.15 -6.96 16.24
C GLY A 108 4.16 -5.69 17.09
N ASN A 109 5.32 -5.07 17.34
CA ASN A 109 5.38 -3.76 18.00
C ASN A 109 4.89 -2.65 17.07
N TRP A 110 5.37 -2.67 15.82
CA TRP A 110 4.81 -1.93 14.70
C TRP A 110 4.07 -2.90 13.80
N LEU A 111 2.90 -2.50 13.32
CA LEU A 111 2.23 -3.21 12.24
C LEU A 111 3.00 -3.00 10.95
N HIS A 112 2.94 -3.99 10.07
CA HIS A 112 3.63 -3.93 8.78
C HIS A 112 3.31 -2.64 8.00
N GLY A 113 2.03 -2.27 7.91
CA GLY A 113 1.61 -1.04 7.24
C GLY A 113 2.17 0.25 7.85
N GLU A 114 2.39 0.30 9.16
CA GLU A 114 3.01 1.46 9.84
C GLU A 114 4.49 1.59 9.44
N ALA A 115 5.19 0.46 9.40
CA ALA A 115 6.58 0.40 8.97
C ALA A 115 6.72 0.71 7.46
N VAL A 116 5.83 0.19 6.62
CA VAL A 116 5.78 0.49 5.19
C VAL A 116 5.47 1.97 4.95
N SER A 117 4.49 2.56 5.63
CA SER A 117 4.18 4.01 5.53
C SER A 117 5.41 4.87 5.85
N THR A 118 6.09 4.58 6.96
CA THR A 118 7.34 5.25 7.32
C THR A 118 8.42 5.05 6.26
N GLY A 119 8.55 3.82 5.75
CA GLY A 119 9.50 3.50 4.69
C GLY A 119 9.20 4.19 3.36
N MET A 120 7.93 4.42 3.03
CA MET A 120 7.53 5.18 1.84
C MET A 120 7.96 6.63 1.96
N MET A 121 7.80 7.26 3.14
CA MET A 121 8.31 8.61 3.38
C MET A 121 9.84 8.69 3.30
N MET A 122 10.55 7.70 3.86
CA MET A 122 12.01 7.62 3.72
C MET A 122 12.44 7.49 2.25
N ALA A 123 11.73 6.68 1.47
CA ALA A 123 11.99 6.53 0.04
C ALA A 123 11.68 7.82 -0.74
N ALA A 124 10.58 8.52 -0.43
CA ALA A 124 10.22 9.78 -1.07
C ALA A 124 11.23 10.90 -0.79
N VAL A 125 11.66 11.05 0.47
CA VAL A 125 12.71 12.02 0.83
C VAL A 125 14.02 11.71 0.10
N LEU A 126 14.42 10.43 0.03
CA LEU A 126 15.60 10.03 -0.74
C LEU A 126 15.45 10.37 -2.23
N SER A 127 14.28 10.11 -2.82
CA SER A 127 14.01 10.46 -4.23
C SER A 127 14.06 11.97 -4.47
N GLU A 128 13.63 12.79 -3.51
CA GLU A 128 13.74 14.25 -3.58
C GLU A 128 15.21 14.71 -3.51
N GLU A 129 15.99 14.15 -2.58
CA GLU A 129 17.44 14.44 -2.46
C GLU A 129 18.22 14.05 -3.73
N LEU A 130 17.78 13.00 -4.44
CA LEU A 130 18.34 12.57 -5.73
C LEU A 130 17.86 13.42 -6.91
N GLY A 131 16.82 14.25 -6.73
CA GLY A 131 16.24 15.09 -7.76
C GLY A 131 15.24 14.38 -8.68
N ASP A 132 14.74 13.21 -8.29
CA ASP A 132 13.79 12.41 -9.07
C ASP A 132 12.33 12.88 -8.91
N ILE A 133 12.00 13.45 -7.75
CA ILE A 133 10.69 14.04 -7.44
C ILE A 133 10.85 15.40 -6.77
N SER A 134 9.79 16.20 -6.76
CA SER A 134 9.80 17.50 -6.09
C SER A 134 9.44 17.39 -4.61
N ILE A 135 9.82 18.41 -3.84
CA ILE A 135 9.34 18.56 -2.45
C ILE A 135 7.81 18.59 -2.35
N ALA A 136 7.12 19.08 -3.39
CA ALA A 136 5.67 19.09 -3.45
C ALA A 136 5.09 17.68 -3.55
N ASP A 137 5.76 16.77 -4.28
CA ASP A 137 5.36 15.36 -4.37
C ASP A 137 5.54 14.66 -3.01
N VAL A 138 6.64 14.92 -2.32
CA VAL A 138 6.85 14.43 -0.94
C VAL A 138 5.75 14.92 0.00
N SER A 139 5.42 16.21 -0.06
CA SER A 139 4.36 16.80 0.78
C SER A 139 2.96 16.26 0.48
N ARG A 140 2.71 15.69 -0.72
CA ARG A 140 1.45 15.02 -1.01
C ARG A 140 1.39 13.64 -0.38
N LEU A 141 2.50 12.90 -0.38
CA LEU A 141 2.57 11.57 0.23
C LEU A 141 2.52 11.62 1.77
N GLU A 142 2.92 12.73 2.38
CA GLU A 142 2.88 12.93 3.84
C GLU A 142 1.45 13.14 4.40
N LYS A 143 0.51 13.62 3.58
CA LYS A 143 -0.85 13.98 4.00
C LYS A 143 -1.74 12.76 4.20
#